data_AF-A0A1I2NCY3-F1
#
_entry.id   AF-A0A1I2NCY3-F1
#
_cell.length_a   1.000
_cell.length_b   1.000
_cell.length_c   1.000
_cell.angle_alpha   90.00
_cell.angle_beta   90.00
_cell.angle_gamma   90.00
#
_symmetry.space_group_name_H-M   'P 1'
#
loop_
_entity.id
_entity.type
_entity.pdbx_description
1 polymer ?
#
loop_
_entity_poly.entity_id
_entity_poly.type
_entity_poly.pdbx_seq_one_letter_code
_entity_poly.pdbx_strand_id
1 'polypeptide(L)'
;MAFDYRFERVMKLAESEKQSLEVQYKKLFDDFENLAHILINMVEEKQRVQTELQEQMSQAITIDQMKMGFSDVDKIDFLISETNKNYLNAKARLEVFQAKLQEKAIEVKKYEKMREKQQVIYHKLINRAETKQMDEIAGQRTINH
;
A
#
# COMPACT_ATOMS: atom_id res chain seq x y z
N MET A 1 -0.21 -39.80 8.33
CA MET A 1 0.27 -38.62 9.09
C MET A 1 -0.28 -37.36 8.42
N ALA A 2 -0.52 -36.27 9.14
CA ALA A 2 -0.92 -34.98 8.56
C ALA A 2 0.33 -34.10 8.35
N PHE A 3 0.34 -33.28 7.30
CA PHE A 3 1.42 -32.33 7.05
C PHE A 3 1.44 -31.25 8.13
N ASP A 4 2.58 -31.07 8.80
CA ASP A 4 2.80 -30.02 9.79
C ASP A 4 3.94 -29.10 9.34
N TYR A 5 3.64 -27.81 9.23
CA TYR A 5 4.60 -26.79 8.83
C TYR A 5 5.16 -26.07 10.07
N ARG A 6 6.44 -26.31 10.36
CA ARG A 6 7.11 -25.80 11.58
C ARG A 6 7.05 -24.28 11.76
N PHE A 7 6.88 -23.51 10.67
CA PHE A 7 6.80 -22.05 10.71
C PHE A 7 5.38 -21.50 10.52
N GLU A 8 4.33 -22.31 10.63
CA GLU A 8 2.95 -21.89 10.40
C GLU A 8 2.54 -20.69 11.28
N ARG A 9 2.95 -20.68 12.55
CA ARG A 9 2.68 -19.55 13.46
C ARG A 9 3.39 -18.27 13.04
N VAL A 10 4.63 -18.37 12.57
CA VAL A 10 5.44 -17.22 12.13
C VAL A 10 4.88 -16.65 10.82
N MET A 11 4.47 -17.52 9.90
CA MET A 11 3.81 -17.14 8.65
C MET A 11 2.52 -16.36 8.92
N LYS A 12 1.65 -16.87 9.82
CA LYS A 12 0.41 -16.18 10.21
C LYS A 12 0.65 -14.81 10.86
N LEU A 13 1.70 -14.71 11.69
CA LEU A 13 2.09 -13.43 12.27
C LEU A 13 2.53 -12.44 11.19
N ALA A 14 3.38 -12.86 10.26
CA ALA A 14 3.84 -12.02 9.15
C ALA A 14 2.68 -11.57 8.23
N GLU A 15 1.71 -12.44 7.96
CA GLU A 15 0.49 -12.10 7.22
C GLU A 15 -0.35 -11.05 7.95
N SER A 16 -0.52 -11.21 9.27
CA SER A 16 -1.27 -10.24 10.10
C SER A 16 -0.57 -8.88 10.14
N GLU A 17 0.75 -8.85 10.28
CA GLU A 17 1.55 -7.61 10.22
C GLU A 17 1.41 -6.91 8.86
N LYS A 18 1.49 -7.67 7.77
CA LYS A 18 1.28 -7.16 6.41
C LYS A 18 -0.11 -6.55 6.28
N GLN A 19 -1.16 -7.25 6.69
CA GLN A 19 -2.54 -6.75 6.63
C GLN A 19 -2.73 -5.46 7.45
N SER A 20 -2.15 -5.40 8.65
CA SER A 20 -2.19 -4.19 9.47
C SER A 20 -1.53 -3.00 8.77
N LEU A 21 -0.39 -3.24 8.10
CA LEU A 21 0.30 -2.21 7.33
C LEU A 21 -0.48 -1.80 6.06
N GLU A 22 -1.18 -2.72 5.40
CA GLU A 22 -2.05 -2.40 4.25
C GLU A 22 -3.19 -1.46 4.66
N VAL A 23 -3.81 -1.72 5.81
CA VAL A 23 -4.88 -0.84 6.34
C VAL A 23 -4.32 0.56 6.66
N GLN A 24 -3.16 0.63 7.30
CA GLN A 24 -2.52 1.91 7.62
C GLN A 24 -2.10 2.67 6.36
N TYR A 25 -1.51 1.97 5.38
CA TYR A 25 -1.13 2.56 4.10
C TYR A 25 -2.35 3.12 3.36
N LYS A 26 -3.46 2.37 3.31
CA LYS A 26 -4.69 2.83 2.69
C LYS A 26 -5.19 4.14 3.31
N LYS A 27 -5.21 4.22 4.64
CA LYS A 27 -5.61 5.45 5.33
C LYS A 27 -4.70 6.64 4.97
N LEU A 28 -3.39 6.44 4.96
CA LEU A 28 -2.44 7.48 4.56
C LEU A 28 -2.61 7.90 3.10
N PHE A 29 -3.02 6.96 2.24
CA PHE A 29 -3.28 7.23 0.83
C PHE A 29 -4.51 8.09 0.66
N ASP A 30 -5.61 7.75 1.36
CA ASP A 30 -6.83 8.55 1.37
C ASP A 30 -6.55 9.99 1.85
N ASP A 31 -5.77 10.15 2.93
CA ASP A 31 -5.37 11.47 3.45
C ASP A 31 -4.53 12.27 2.43
N PHE A 32 -3.60 11.61 1.75
CA PHE A 32 -2.79 12.22 0.68
C PHE A 32 -3.63 12.64 -0.53
N GLU A 33 -4.57 11.79 -0.95
CA GLU A 33 -5.46 12.07 -2.08
C GLU A 33 -6.39 13.25 -1.78
N ASN A 34 -6.92 13.33 -0.55
CA ASN A 34 -7.67 14.48 -0.08
C ASN A 34 -6.86 15.77 -0.13
N LEU A 35 -5.58 15.76 0.30
CA LEU A 35 -4.69 16.92 0.20
C LEU A 35 -4.44 17.32 -1.25
N ALA A 36 -4.32 16.35 -2.16
CA ALA A 36 -4.16 16.63 -3.59
C ALA A 36 -5.40 17.34 -4.15
N HIS A 37 -6.60 16.85 -3.83
CA HIS A 37 -7.86 17.47 -4.25
C HIS A 37 -8.01 18.90 -3.71
N ILE A 38 -7.71 19.11 -2.42
CA ILE A 38 -7.75 20.46 -1.83
C ILE A 38 -6.80 21.40 -2.56
N LEU A 39 -5.57 20.94 -2.85
CA LEU A 39 -4.57 21.75 -3.53
C LEU A 39 -5.02 22.13 -4.95
N ILE A 40 -5.60 21.19 -5.71
CA ILE A 40 -6.16 21.44 -7.04
C ILE A 40 -7.26 22.50 -6.96
N ASN A 41 -8.23 22.32 -6.06
CA ASN A 41 -9.34 23.27 -5.89
C ASN A 41 -8.83 24.67 -5.51
N MET A 42 -7.81 24.77 -4.65
CA MET A 42 -7.23 26.08 -4.29
C MET A 42 -6.55 26.77 -5.47
N VAL A 43 -5.86 26.02 -6.33
CA VAL A 43 -5.23 26.57 -7.54
C VAL A 43 -6.29 27.05 -8.54
N GLU A 44 -7.37 26.28 -8.72
CA GLU A 44 -8.51 26.70 -9.55
C GLU A 44 -9.20 27.95 -8.99
N GLU A 45 -9.41 28.00 -7.67
CA GLU A 45 -9.97 29.16 -6.98
C GLU A 45 -9.09 30.40 -7.16
N LYS A 46 -7.77 30.26 -7.00
CA LYS A 46 -6.80 31.33 -7.26
C LYS A 46 -6.97 31.87 -8.68
N GLN A 47 -7.01 30.96 -9.67
CA GLN A 47 -7.15 31.34 -11.07
C GLN A 47 -8.45 32.10 -11.32
N ARG A 48 -9.56 31.67 -10.68
CA ARG A 48 -10.85 32.36 -10.78
C ARG A 48 -10.76 33.78 -10.22
N VAL A 49 -10.27 33.94 -9.00
CA VAL A 49 -10.13 35.26 -8.34
C VAL A 49 -9.21 36.19 -9.13
N GLN A 50 -8.11 35.68 -9.68
CA GLN A 50 -7.21 36.46 -10.52
C GLN A 50 -7.89 36.93 -11.82
N THR A 51 -8.70 36.07 -12.42
CA THR A 51 -9.44 36.40 -13.64
C THR A 51 -10.50 37.48 -13.35
N GLU A 52 -11.27 37.32 -12.27
CA GLU A 52 -12.25 38.31 -11.81
C GLU A 52 -11.59 39.68 -11.52
N LEU A 53 -10.43 39.68 -10.84
CA LEU A 53 -9.67 40.90 -10.57
C LEU A 53 -9.21 41.56 -11.87
N GLN A 54 -8.72 40.78 -12.83
CA GLN A 54 -8.28 41.29 -14.13
C GLN A 54 -9.44 41.91 -14.93
N GLU A 55 -10.62 41.29 -14.90
CA GLU A 55 -11.83 41.83 -15.51
C GLU A 55 -12.27 43.13 -14.82
N GLN A 56 -12.26 43.18 -13.49
CA GLN A 56 -12.56 44.40 -12.73
C GLN A 56 -11.57 45.53 -13.05
N MET A 57 -10.29 45.22 -13.19
CA MET A 57 -9.25 46.18 -13.57
C MET A 57 -9.42 46.74 -14.99
N SER A 58 -10.14 46.05 -15.88
CA SER A 58 -10.51 46.58 -17.20
C SER A 58 -11.60 47.67 -17.10
N GLN A 59 -12.24 47.81 -15.94
CA GLN A 59 -13.23 48.83 -15.62
C GLN A 59 -12.63 49.88 -14.66
N ALA A 60 -13.32 51.02 -14.49
CA ALA A 60 -12.90 52.05 -13.56
C ALA A 60 -13.14 51.62 -12.10
N ILE A 61 -12.18 50.91 -11.51
CA ILE A 61 -12.16 50.55 -10.09
C ILE A 61 -11.27 51.48 -9.27
N THR A 62 -11.52 51.55 -7.97
CA THR A 62 -10.68 52.33 -7.06
C THR A 62 -9.39 51.59 -6.71
N ILE A 63 -8.37 52.35 -6.29
CA ILE A 63 -7.10 51.79 -5.81
C ILE A 63 -7.32 50.85 -4.61
N ASP A 64 -8.30 51.16 -3.75
CA ASP A 64 -8.60 50.34 -2.58
C ASP A 64 -9.20 48.98 -2.97
N GLN A 65 -10.08 48.95 -3.97
CA GLN A 65 -10.63 47.70 -4.50
C GLN A 65 -9.53 46.82 -5.12
N MET A 66 -8.61 47.43 -5.87
CA MET A 66 -7.45 46.72 -6.43
C MET A 66 -6.56 46.12 -5.33
N LYS A 67 -6.28 46.86 -4.25
CA LYS A 67 -5.48 46.37 -3.13
C LYS A 67 -6.15 45.20 -2.40
N MET A 68 -7.47 45.28 -2.19
CA MET A 68 -8.23 44.17 -1.59
C MET A 68 -8.12 42.90 -2.43
N GLY A 69 -8.31 43.00 -3.75
CA GLY A 69 -8.19 41.87 -4.66
C GLY A 69 -6.80 41.21 -4.63
N PHE A 70 -5.73 41.99 -4.65
CA PHE A 70 -4.37 41.44 -4.51
C PHE A 70 -4.17 40.76 -3.14
N SER A 71 -4.68 41.36 -2.05
CA SER A 71 -4.60 40.75 -0.73
C SER A 71 -5.32 39.41 -0.66
N ASP A 72 -6.43 39.24 -1.38
CA ASP A 72 -7.16 37.97 -1.42
C ASP A 72 -6.40 36.90 -2.20
N VAL A 73 -5.76 37.27 -3.32
CA VAL A 73 -4.85 36.37 -4.06
C VAL A 73 -3.67 35.94 -3.18
N ASP A 74 -3.06 36.87 -2.45
CA ASP A 74 -1.93 36.58 -1.54
C ASP A 74 -2.32 35.61 -0.42
N LYS A 75 -3.54 35.73 0.13
CA LYS A 75 -4.06 34.79 1.14
C LYS A 75 -4.21 33.39 0.55
N ILE A 76 -4.75 33.28 -0.66
CA ILE A 76 -4.90 31.98 -1.34
C ILE A 76 -3.52 31.37 -1.60
N ASP A 77 -2.54 32.17 -2.03
CA ASP A 77 -1.17 31.71 -2.24
C ASP A 77 -0.50 31.22 -0.96
N PHE A 78 -0.71 31.90 0.16
CA PHE A 78 -0.26 31.44 1.46
C PHE A 78 -0.87 30.07 1.83
N LEU A 79 -2.19 29.91 1.64
CA LEU A 79 -2.88 28.64 1.92
C LEU A 79 -2.42 27.50 1.01
N ILE A 80 -2.19 27.77 -0.28
CA ILE A 80 -1.60 26.82 -1.24
C ILE A 80 -0.23 26.37 -0.76
N SER A 81 0.63 27.31 -0.33
CA SER A 81 1.98 27.00 0.14
C SER A 81 1.97 26.08 1.37
N GLU A 82 1.14 26.39 2.37
CA GLU A 82 1.00 25.56 3.58
C GLU A 82 0.41 24.18 3.26
N THR A 83 -0.61 24.12 2.40
CA THR A 83 -1.23 22.86 1.97
C THR A 83 -0.25 22.00 1.18
N ASN A 84 0.56 22.60 0.31
CA ASN A 84 1.58 21.90 -0.46
C ASN A 84 2.68 21.31 0.44
N LYS A 85 3.09 22.00 1.51
CA LYS A 85 4.01 21.41 2.52
C LYS A 85 3.40 20.16 3.15
N ASN A 86 2.12 20.21 3.51
CA ASN A 86 1.42 19.05 4.06
C ASN A 86 1.32 17.90 3.04
N TYR A 87 1.03 18.22 1.78
CA TYR A 87 1.01 17.26 0.68
C TYR A 87 2.37 16.55 0.50
N LEU A 88 3.46 17.31 0.45
CA LEU A 88 4.82 16.74 0.34
C LEU A 88 5.17 15.86 1.55
N ASN A 89 4.79 16.28 2.75
CA ASN A 89 4.99 15.48 3.97
C ASN A 89 4.16 14.18 3.96
N ALA A 90 2.93 14.22 3.45
CA ALA A 90 2.09 13.03 3.28
C ALA A 90 2.69 12.08 2.23
N LYS A 91 3.18 12.62 1.11
CA LYS A 91 3.86 11.87 0.05
C LYS A 91 5.09 11.12 0.58
N ALA A 92 5.96 11.82 1.31
CA ALA A 92 7.16 11.19 1.88
C ALA A 92 6.81 10.07 2.87
N ARG A 93 5.75 10.26 3.68
CA ARG A 93 5.25 9.20 4.58
C ARG A 93 4.72 7.99 3.81
N LEU A 94 3.97 8.21 2.72
CA LEU A 94 3.49 7.14 1.87
C LEU A 94 4.63 6.31 1.27
N GLU A 95 5.67 6.97 0.75
CA GLU A 95 6.84 6.29 0.16
C GLU A 95 7.52 5.37 1.19
N VAL A 96 7.69 5.83 2.43
CA VAL A 96 8.25 5.01 3.52
C VAL A 96 7.36 3.81 3.84
N PHE A 97 6.04 4.01 3.96
CA PHE A 97 5.12 2.91 4.25
C PHE A 97 5.02 1.92 3.08
N GLN A 98 5.08 2.40 1.84
CA GLN A 98 5.10 1.56 0.65
C GLN A 98 6.31 0.63 0.64
N ALA A 99 7.51 1.17 0.92
CA ALA A 99 8.72 0.38 1.03
C ALA A 99 8.60 -0.70 2.13
N LYS A 100 8.10 -0.32 3.31
CA LYS A 100 7.89 -1.27 4.42
C LYS A 100 6.87 -2.36 4.08
N LEU A 101 5.78 -2.00 3.41
CA LEU A 101 4.77 -2.96 2.95
C LEU A 101 5.36 -3.94 1.94
N GLN A 102 6.19 -3.45 1.02
CA GLN A 102 6.89 -4.29 0.04
C GLN A 102 7.82 -5.30 0.73
N GLU A 103 8.60 -4.86 1.73
CA GLU A 103 9.45 -5.76 2.53
C GLU A 103 8.64 -6.87 3.20
N LYS A 104 7.52 -6.50 3.83
CA LYS A 104 6.63 -7.46 4.51
C LYS A 104 5.93 -8.42 3.53
N ALA A 105 5.56 -7.94 2.35
CA ALA A 105 5.03 -8.79 1.30
C ALA A 105 6.07 -9.80 0.79
N ILE A 106 7.35 -9.40 0.70
CA ILE A 106 8.46 -10.32 0.36
C ILE A 106 8.65 -11.36 1.46
N GLU A 107 8.58 -10.95 2.73
CA GLU A 107 8.68 -11.86 3.88
C GLU A 107 7.59 -12.94 3.85
N VAL A 108 6.32 -12.57 3.68
CA VAL A 108 5.20 -13.52 3.55
C VAL A 108 5.44 -14.49 2.39
N LYS A 109 5.82 -13.99 1.22
CA LYS A 109 6.14 -14.82 0.04
C LYS A 109 7.28 -15.82 0.29
N LYS A 110 8.25 -15.48 1.14
CA LYS A 110 9.32 -16.42 1.52
C LYS A 110 8.74 -17.60 2.30
N TYR A 111 7.86 -17.34 3.28
CA TYR A 111 7.24 -18.41 4.06
C TYR A 111 6.30 -19.28 3.23
N GLU A 112 5.52 -18.70 2.33
CA GLU A 112 4.67 -19.43 1.37
C GLU A 112 5.51 -20.41 0.54
N LYS A 113 6.58 -19.92 -0.10
CA LYS A 113 7.49 -20.76 -0.90
C LYS A 113 8.19 -21.84 -0.08
N MET A 114 8.53 -21.55 1.18
CA MET A 114 9.12 -22.55 2.08
C MET A 114 8.12 -23.65 2.43
N ARG A 115 6.86 -23.30 2.69
CA ARG A 115 5.78 -24.24 2.96
C ARG A 115 5.50 -25.12 1.74
N GLU A 116 5.39 -24.53 0.55
CA GLU A 116 5.21 -25.29 -0.71
C GLU A 116 6.32 -26.31 -0.92
N LYS A 117 7.59 -25.91 -0.74
CA LYS A 117 8.74 -26.83 -0.86
C LYS A 117 8.67 -27.98 0.14
N GLN A 118 8.34 -27.69 1.41
CA GLN A 118 8.21 -28.72 2.43
C GLN A 118 7.03 -29.66 2.12
N GLN A 119 5.94 -29.14 1.60
CA GLN A 119 4.79 -29.93 1.18
C GLN A 119 5.16 -30.88 0.04
N VAL A 120 5.92 -30.44 -0.96
CA VAL A 120 6.42 -31.30 -2.04
C VAL A 120 7.30 -32.42 -1.49
N ILE A 121 8.22 -32.11 -0.56
CA ILE A 121 9.08 -33.12 0.08
C ILE A 121 8.24 -34.13 0.87
N TYR A 122 7.27 -33.64 1.63
CA TYR A 122 6.36 -34.48 2.41
C TYR A 122 5.59 -35.49 1.54
N HIS A 123 5.01 -35.04 0.42
CA HIS A 123 4.31 -35.93 -0.51
C HIS A 123 5.26 -36.98 -1.11
N LYS A 124 6.50 -36.60 -1.47
CA LYS A 124 7.50 -37.56 -1.96
C LYS A 124 7.85 -38.62 -0.91
N LEU A 125 7.93 -38.25 0.37
CA LEU A 125 8.21 -39.17 1.47
C LEU A 125 7.05 -40.15 1.69
N ILE A 126 5.80 -39.66 1.67
CA ILE A 126 4.61 -40.52 1.74
C ILE A 126 4.59 -41.52 0.59
N ASN A 127 4.68 -41.03 -0.66
CA ASN A 127 4.62 -41.89 -1.84
C ASN A 127 5.71 -42.98 -1.80
N ARG A 128 6.92 -42.64 -1.35
CA ARG A 128 8.02 -43.59 -1.20
C ARG A 128 7.74 -44.64 -0.11
N ALA A 129 7.17 -44.22 1.02
CA ALA A 129 6.79 -45.13 2.09
C ALA A 129 5.67 -46.09 1.65
N GLU A 130 4.65 -45.57 0.96
CA GLU A 130 3.55 -46.37 0.40
C GLU A 130 4.05 -47.38 -0.64
N THR A 131 4.92 -46.95 -1.56
CA THR A 131 5.53 -47.85 -2.56
C THR A 131 6.32 -48.97 -1.89
N LYS A 132 7.14 -48.66 -0.89
CA LYS A 132 7.91 -49.66 -0.13
C LYS A 132 6.99 -50.66 0.58
N GLN A 133 5.89 -50.19 1.16
CA GLN A 133 4.90 -51.04 1.82
C GLN A 133 4.19 -51.95 0.80
N MET A 134 3.87 -51.44 -0.41
CA MET A 134 3.29 -52.26 -1.48
C MET A 134 4.25 -53.35 -1.95
N ASP A 135 5.53 -53.04 -2.12
CA ASP A 135 6.57 -54.01 -2.50
C ASP A 135 6.72 -55.11 -1.44
N GLU A 136 6.71 -54.74 -0.15
CA GLU A 136 6.76 -55.71 0.96
C GLU A 136 5.53 -56.65 0.97
N ILE A 137 4.32 -56.11 0.74
CA ILE A 137 3.09 -56.90 0.63
C ILE A 137 3.15 -57.85 -0.58
N ALA A 138 3.65 -57.37 -1.72
CA ALA A 138 3.81 -58.19 -2.93
C ALA A 138 4.79 -59.35 -2.69
N GLY A 139 5.95 -59.07 -2.08
CA GLY A 139 6.95 -60.08 -1.72
C GLY A 139 6.39 -61.16 -0.79
N GLN A 140 5.66 -60.76 0.26
CA GLN A 140 5.04 -61.71 1.19
C GLN A 140 4.01 -62.62 0.51
N ARG A 141 3.25 -62.08 -0.45
CA ARG A 141 2.27 -62.87 -1.23
C ARG A 141 2.94 -63.87 -2.18
N THR A 142 4.09 -63.52 -2.75
CA THR A 142 4.85 -64.43 -3.62
C THR A 142 5.56 -65.55 -2.87
N ILE A 143 5.88 -65.36 -1.57
CA ILE A 143 6.53 -66.39 -0.74
C ILE A 143 5.51 -67.38 -0.17
N ASN A 144 4.25 -66.96 0.00
CA ASN A 144 3.17 -67.79 0.53
C ASN A 144 2.42 -68.58 -0.55
N HIS A 145 2.90 -68.58 -1.80
CA HIS A 145 2.36 -69.27 -2.96
C HIS A 145 3.41 -70.17 -3.59
#